data_AF-D5DIP2-F1
#
_entry.id   AF-D5DIP2-F1
#
_cell.length_a   1.000
_cell.length_b   1.000
_cell.length_c   1.000
_cell.angle_alpha   90.00
_cell.angle_beta   90.00
_cell.angle_gamma   90.00
#
_symmetry.space_group_name_H-M   'P 1'
#
loop_
_entity.id
_entity.type
_entity.pdbx_description
1 polymer ?
#
loop_
_entity_poly.entity_id
_entity_poly.type
_entity_poly.pdbx_seq_one_letter_code
_entity_poly.pdbx_strand_id
1 'polypeptide(L)'
;MFFMLALITGGFFKIGLFFYATVLGLSHVFKLKNPSPLVFPIGLVFLFYSLSLAQNYFEHVYEGLKIIPFTLHLPFQIVIPALLLVIDF
;
A
#
# COMPACT_ATOMS: atom_id res chain seq x y z
N MET A 1 -18.66 -2.73 20.69
CA MET A 1 -17.29 -3.17 21.05
C MET A 1 -16.66 -4.06 19.98
N PHE A 2 -17.27 -5.19 19.61
CA PHE A 2 -16.72 -6.12 18.61
C PHE A 2 -16.45 -5.50 17.22
N PHE A 3 -17.29 -4.58 16.76
CA PHE A 3 -17.10 -3.87 15.49
C PHE A 3 -15.80 -3.04 15.44
N MET A 4 -15.52 -2.25 16.48
CA MET A 4 -14.29 -1.45 16.56
C MET A 4 -13.05 -2.34 16.60
N LEU A 5 -13.10 -3.44 17.36
CA LEU A 5 -12.00 -4.41 17.41
C LEU A 5 -11.73 -5.00 16.03
N ALA A 6 -12.77 -5.43 15.31
CA ALA A 6 -12.64 -5.96 13.95
C ALA A 6 -12.03 -4.93 12.98
N LEU A 7 -12.44 -3.66 13.05
CA LEU A 7 -11.89 -2.60 12.20
C LEU A 7 -10.41 -2.32 12.48
N ILE A 8 -10.03 -2.21 13.76
CA ILE A 8 -8.65 -1.93 14.15
C ILE A 8 -7.75 -3.11 13.76
N THR A 9 -8.16 -4.34 14.06
CA THR A 9 -7.42 -5.54 13.69
C THR A 9 -7.30 -5.68 12.18
N GLY A 10 -8.39 -5.49 11.43
CA GLY A 10 -8.36 -5.53 9.97
C GLY A 10 -7.45 -4.47 9.36
N GLY A 11 -7.49 -3.24 9.87
CA GLY A 11 -6.59 -2.16 9.46
C GLY A 11 -5.12 -2.49 9.74
N PHE A 12 -4.81 -3.03 10.92
CA PHE A 12 -3.46 -3.44 11.28
C PHE A 12 -2.90 -4.51 10.33
N PHE A 13 -3.67 -5.56 10.05
CA PHE A 13 -3.27 -6.59 9.08
C PHE A 13 -3.07 -6.01 7.67
N LYS A 14 -3.98 -5.14 7.23
CA LYS A 14 -3.89 -4.49 5.92
C LYS A 14 -2.59 -3.69 5.79
N ILE A 15 -2.28 -2.83 6.77
CA ILE A 15 -1.07 -2.01 6.78
C ILE A 15 0.18 -2.89 6.84
N GLY A 16 0.20 -3.91 7.70
CA GLY A 16 1.32 -4.84 7.82
C GLY A 16 1.63 -5.59 6.52
N LEU A 17 0.59 -6.05 5.82
CA LEU A 17 0.74 -6.73 4.53
C LEU A 17 1.32 -5.81 3.46
N PHE A 18 0.80 -4.57 3.34
CA PHE A 18 1.34 -3.60 2.39
C PHE A 18 2.76 -3.16 2.73
N PHE A 19 3.09 -3.03 4.02
CA PHE A 19 4.43 -2.72 4.46
C PHE A 19 5.42 -3.82 4.04
N TYR A 20 5.10 -5.09 4.29
CA TYR A 20 5.92 -6.22 3.87
C TYR A 20 6.10 -6.27 2.34
N ALA A 21 5.01 -6.12 1.59
CA ALA A 21 5.06 -6.09 0.12
C ALA A 21 5.90 -4.92 -0.41
N THR A 22 5.83 -3.75 0.24
CA THR A 22 6.65 -2.58 -0.11
C THR A 22 8.13 -2.85 0.10
N VAL A 23 8.51 -3.38 1.27
CA VAL A 23 9.91 -3.70 1.58
C VAL A 23 10.47 -4.74 0.59
N LEU A 24 9.70 -5.79 0.29
CA LEU A 24 10.10 -6.83 -0.66
C LEU A 24 10.21 -6.27 -2.09
N GLY A 25 9.22 -5.50 -2.53
CA GLY A 25 9.21 -4.87 -3.86
C GLY A 25 10.39 -3.92 -4.05
N LEU A 26 10.67 -3.07 -3.06
CA LEU A 26 11.85 -2.20 -3.10
C LEU A 26 13.15 -3.00 -3.08
N SER A 27 13.23 -4.08 -2.32
CA SER A 27 14.40 -4.97 -2.35
C SER A 27 14.66 -5.52 -3.76
N HIS A 28 13.61 -5.87 -4.50
CA HIS A 28 13.72 -6.35 -5.88
C HIS A 28 14.14 -5.23 -6.85
N VAL A 29 13.53 -4.04 -6.74
CA VAL A 29 13.86 -2.88 -7.59
C VAL A 29 15.31 -2.43 -7.40
N PHE A 30 15.78 -2.39 -6.16
CA PHE A 30 17.16 -2.01 -5.82
C PHE A 30 18.15 -3.20 -5.85
N LYS A 31 17.69 -4.40 -6.25
CA LYS A 31 18.51 -5.63 -6.33
C LYS A 31 19.25 -5.95 -5.03
N LEU A 32 18.63 -5.65 -3.89
CA LEU A 32 19.15 -5.96 -2.56
C LEU A 32 18.94 -7.44 -2.26
N LYS A 33 20.02 -8.13 -1.87
CA LYS A 33 19.96 -9.55 -1.47
C LYS A 33 19.18 -9.76 -0.17
N ASN A 34 19.20 -8.77 0.72
CA ASN A 34 18.54 -8.81 2.02
C ASN A 34 17.58 -7.62 2.15
N PRO A 35 16.28 -7.84 2.40
CA PRO A 35 15.30 -6.76 2.59
C PRO A 35 15.36 -6.11 3.98
N SER A 36 15.99 -6.76 4.96
CA SER A 36 16.09 -6.29 6.36
C SER A 36 16.52 -4.82 6.54
N PRO A 37 17.57 -4.30 5.87
CA PRO A 37 17.98 -2.89 6.03
C PRO A 37 16.93 -1.88 5.52
N LEU A 38 15.99 -2.27 4.66
CA LEU A 38 14.91 -1.39 4.18
C LEU A 38 13.77 -1.27 5.19
N VAL A 39 13.62 -2.21 6.11
CA VAL A 39 12.52 -2.22 7.09
C VAL A 39 12.52 -0.94 7.94
N PHE A 40 13.69 -0.55 8.45
CA PHE A 40 13.83 0.63 9.29
C PHE A 40 13.48 1.95 8.57
N PRO A 41 14.09 2.29 7.41
CA PRO A 41 13.78 3.55 6.72
C PRO A 41 12.34 3.58 6.20
N ILE A 42 11.82 2.49 5.65
CA ILE A 42 10.43 2.46 5.17
C ILE A 42 9.44 2.54 6.34
N GLY A 43 9.75 1.90 7.47
CA GLY A 43 8.95 1.99 8.68
C GLY A 43 8.87 3.42 9.20
N LEU A 44 9.99 4.13 9.19
CA LEU A 44 10.07 5.54 9.58
C LEU A 44 9.22 6.43 8.65
N VAL A 45 9.27 6.23 7.33
CA VAL A 45 8.40 6.94 6.36
C VAL A 45 6.92 6.67 6.66
N PHE A 46 6.54 5.41 6.90
CA PHE A 46 5.17 5.04 7.26
C PHE A 46 4.69 5.71 8.55
N LEU A 47 5.55 5.81 9.57
CA LEU A 47 5.24 6.50 10.82
C LEU A 47 4.94 7.98 10.59
N PHE A 48 5.81 8.70 9.87
CA PHE A 48 5.55 10.12 9.57
C PHE A 48 4.27 10.30 8.72
N TYR A 49 4.05 9.44 7.75
CA TYR A 49 2.85 9.51 6.91
C TYR A 49 1.58 9.26 7.73
N SER A 50 1.62 8.34 8.70
CA SER A 50 0.48 8.05 9.58
C SER A 50 0.07 9.26 10.43
N LEU A 51 1.03 10.07 10.89
CA LEU A 51 0.76 11.31 11.64
C LEU A 51 0.02 12.33 10.77
N SER A 52 0.38 12.44 9.49
CA SER A 52 -0.31 13.32 8.55
C SER A 52 -1.74 12.85 8.26
N LEU A 53 -1.94 11.55 8.05
CA LEU A 53 -3.26 10.97 7.77
C LEU A 53 -4.22 11.06 8.97
N ALA A 54 -3.70 10.92 10.19
CA ALA A 54 -4.50 10.95 11.41
C ALA A 54 -5.21 12.29 11.64
N GLN A 55 -4.69 13.39 11.06
CA GLN A 55 -5.26 14.72 11.22
C GLN A 55 -6.53 14.93 10.40
N ASN A 56 -6.74 14.18 9.31
CA ASN A 56 -7.85 14.45 8.39
C ASN A 56 -8.53 13.16 7.87
N TYR A 57 -9.36 12.56 8.70
CA TYR A 57 -10.06 11.30 8.37
C TYR A 57 -10.97 11.41 7.14
N PHE A 58 -11.66 12.54 6.94
CA PHE A 58 -12.52 12.73 5.77
C PHE A 58 -11.74 12.72 4.47
N GLU A 59 -10.56 13.34 4.46
CA GLU A 59 -9.62 13.30 3.34
C GLU A 59 -9.13 11.87 3.10
N HIS A 60 -8.75 11.14 4.14
CA HIS A 60 -8.36 9.73 4.02
C HIS A 60 -9.44 8.85 3.34
N VAL A 61 -10.71 9.01 3.74
CA VAL A 61 -11.82 8.27 3.14
C VAL A 61 -12.07 8.72 1.70
N TYR A 62 -12.00 10.02 1.42
CA TYR A 62 -12.16 10.54 0.07
C TYR A 62 -11.06 10.02 -0.88
N GLU A 63 -9.80 10.12 -0.48
CA GLU A 63 -8.67 9.57 -1.24
C GLU A 63 -8.87 8.08 -1.51
N GLY A 64 -9.20 7.31 -0.47
CA GLY A 64 -9.40 5.86 -0.54
C GLY A 64 -10.53 5.42 -1.48
N LEU A 65 -11.61 6.20 -1.59
CA LEU A 65 -12.80 5.83 -2.37
C LEU A 65 -12.86 6.49 -3.74
N LYS A 66 -12.27 7.68 -3.92
CA LYS A 66 -12.42 8.47 -5.15
C LYS A 66 -11.13 8.60 -5.93
N ILE A 67 -9.98 8.61 -5.29
CA ILE A 67 -8.70 8.86 -5.98
C ILE A 67 -8.03 7.53 -6.31
N ILE A 68 -7.74 6.72 -5.28
CA ILE A 68 -6.99 5.47 -5.39
C ILE A 68 -7.58 4.48 -6.43
N PRO A 69 -8.91 4.29 -6.54
CA PRO A 69 -9.48 3.38 -7.54
C PRO A 69 -9.15 3.74 -8.98
N PHE A 70 -9.17 5.02 -9.32
CA PHE A 70 -8.96 5.46 -10.70
C PHE A 70 -7.47 5.64 -11.01
N THR A 71 -6.67 6.10 -10.04
CA THR A 71 -5.25 6.38 -10.27
C THR A 71 -4.36 5.15 -10.08
N LEU A 72 -4.70 4.23 -9.19
CA LEU A 72 -3.87 3.05 -8.90
C LEU A 72 -4.56 1.76 -9.35
N HIS A 73 -5.80 1.49 -8.94
CA HIS A 73 -6.43 0.20 -9.27
C HIS A 73 -6.63 0.01 -10.77
N LEU A 74 -7.21 1.00 -11.46
CA LEU A 74 -7.50 0.89 -12.88
C LEU A 74 -6.25 0.62 -13.75
N PRO A 75 -5.14 1.38 -13.64
CA PRO A 75 -3.95 1.09 -14.43
C PRO A 75 -3.28 -0.23 -14.03
N PHE A 76 -3.12 -0.52 -12.74
CA PHE A 76 -2.39 -1.71 -12.31
C PHE A 76 -3.18 -3.03 -12.47
N GLN A 77 -4.50 -3.00 -12.35
CA GLN A 77 -5.33 -4.21 -12.41
C GLN A 77 -5.93 -4.46 -13.79
N ILE A 78 -6.16 -3.41 -14.60
CA ILE A 78 -6.82 -3.55 -15.91
C ILE A 78 -5.84 -3.23 -17.03
N VAL A 79 -5.21 -2.05 -17.01
CA VAL A 79 -4.40 -1.59 -18.15
C VAL A 79 -3.13 -2.44 -18.32
N ILE A 80 -2.36 -2.65 -17.25
CA ILE A 80 -1.12 -3.45 -17.33
C ILE A 80 -1.41 -4.91 -17.76
N PRO A 81 -2.38 -5.63 -17.15
CA PRO A 81 -2.70 -6.98 -17.60
C PRO A 81 -3.24 -7.04 -19.03
N ALA A 82 -4.09 -6.08 -19.43
CA ALA A 82 -4.59 -6.02 -20.80
C ALA A 82 -3.47 -5.77 -21.83
N LEU A 83 -2.54 -4.86 -21.53
CA LEU A 83 -1.37 -4.63 -22.39
C LEU A 83 -0.47 -5.87 -22.47
N LEU A 84 -0.22 -6.55 -21.35
CA LEU A 84 0.54 -7.79 -21.34
C LEU A 84 -0.12 -8.87 -22.21
N LEU A 85 -1.44 -9.02 -22.13
CA LEU A 85 -2.19 -9.97 -22.97
C LEU A 85 -2.06 -9.65 -24.47
N VAL A 86 -2.07 -8.37 -24.85
CA VAL A 86 -1.93 -7.96 -26.26
C VAL A 86 -0.50 -8.18 -26.78
N ILE A 87 0.52 -8.07 -25.92
CA ILE A 87 1.92 -8.29 -26.33
C ILE A 87 2.24 -9.79 -26.47
N ASP A 88 1.60 -10.64 -25.66
CA ASP A 88 1.83 -12.10 -25.66
C ASP A 88 1.07 -12.85 -26.78
N PHE A 89 0.03 -12.23 -27.35
CA PHE A 89 -0.80 -12.78 -28.44
C PHE A 89 -0.28 -12.37 -29.82
#